data_AF-A0A7X2S0X8-F1
#
_entry.id   AF-A0A7X2S0X8-F1
#
_cell.length_a   1.000
_cell.length_b   1.000
_cell.length_c   1.000
_cell.angle_alpha   90.00
_cell.angle_beta   90.00
_cell.angle_gamma   90.00
#
_symmetry.space_group_name_H-M   'P 1'
#
loop_
_entity.id
_entity.type
_entity.pdbx_description
1 polymer ?
#
loop_
_entity_poly.entity_id
_entity_poly.type
_entity_poly.pdbx_seq_one_letter_code
_entity_poly.pdbx_strand_id
1 'polypeptide(L)'
;MTTNLFAKTFFLAAFIFRLDWLRIIIWLISLGFFTIAVPLAFDGLYATQHERDAMALTMANPAMTAMIGPADLSRYTLGVMTSHQMLLMTAVVTGIMSILLVSRHTRADEEEGRLEMVRSLAAGRLAYLQASFIVMLTVCILLALGTGTGLYALGLQSMDLEGSMLYGAALGATGLFFTGVAAVFAQLSDSSRGTVGLSVAFLLSAYLIRALTDVSNEDLSWISPLSWVTKAEVYDSNRWLPVLLLAAAALLLYAAAIWLNAIRDLGRGLLPSRAGKTHASRFLKSPAGLIFRLQRTGMLSWVAGMFVLGASYGSVLGDLETFLSDNEMMQQLFQPEEGMTVIEQFIPLLLIVISLIAVIPSILSILKLRSEEKKDRLVHLLGRAVSRNELLAGYFTAAVFTGFLMITLGALGLWSAGTAAAEGGISFQMILGAAWAYFPAMLVMVSIAAALIGFIPKWAGAIWFYVVYSFITLYFGELFQFPEWAGKLSPFGYVPHIPVDEFTAMPLILLSAAALLMTSAGFTGFSKRDIEN
;
A
#
# COMPACT_ATOMS: atom_id res chain seq x y z
N MET A 1 22.36 -21.40 -36.92
CA MET A 1 22.75 -21.66 -35.52
C MET A 1 21.49 -21.61 -34.67
N THR A 2 21.01 -22.74 -34.19
CA THR A 2 19.88 -22.82 -33.24
C THR A 2 20.33 -22.20 -31.91
N THR A 3 20.17 -20.89 -31.77
CA THR A 3 20.45 -20.18 -30.53
C THR A 3 19.53 -20.73 -29.45
N ASN A 4 20.10 -21.42 -28.46
CA ASN A 4 19.35 -21.90 -27.31
C ASN A 4 18.74 -20.67 -26.60
N LEU A 5 17.43 -20.48 -26.76
CA LEU A 5 16.69 -19.31 -26.27
C LEU A 5 16.75 -19.17 -24.73
N PHE A 6 17.11 -20.26 -24.04
CA PHE A 6 17.20 -20.38 -22.58
C PHE A 6 18.64 -20.63 -22.10
N ALA A 7 19.65 -20.35 -22.93
CA ALA A 7 21.04 -20.49 -22.52
C ALA A 7 21.34 -19.61 -21.29
N LYS A 8 22.02 -20.20 -20.28
CA LYS A 8 22.46 -19.55 -19.03
C LYS A 8 21.35 -19.12 -18.06
N THR A 9 20.13 -19.60 -18.22
CA THR A 9 19.00 -19.32 -17.29
C THR A 9 19.34 -19.56 -15.82
N PHE A 10 19.89 -20.73 -15.45
CA PHE A 10 20.19 -21.02 -14.04
C PHE A 10 21.27 -20.13 -13.45
N PHE A 11 22.26 -19.74 -14.27
CA PHE A 11 23.29 -18.79 -13.84
C PHE A 11 22.68 -17.40 -13.59
N LEU A 12 21.79 -16.95 -14.48
CA LEU A 12 21.06 -15.70 -14.30
C LEU A 12 20.11 -15.76 -13.10
N ALA A 13 19.45 -16.89 -12.84
CA ALA A 13 18.58 -17.07 -11.68
C ALA A 13 19.38 -16.97 -10.37
N ALA A 14 20.53 -17.64 -10.28
CA ALA A 14 21.43 -17.53 -9.14
C ALA A 14 21.96 -16.09 -8.96
N PHE A 15 22.23 -15.38 -10.07
CA PHE A 15 22.65 -13.98 -10.03
C PHE A 15 21.53 -13.06 -9.50
N ILE A 16 20.31 -13.20 -10.03
CA ILE A 16 19.12 -12.45 -9.57
C ILE A 16 18.88 -12.71 -8.08
N PHE A 17 18.93 -13.97 -7.64
CA PHE A 17 18.75 -14.33 -6.24
C PHE A 17 19.79 -13.66 -5.34
N ARG A 18 21.07 -13.64 -5.75
CA ARG A 18 22.14 -12.95 -5.00
C ARG A 18 21.96 -11.43 -4.96
N LEU A 19 21.36 -10.82 -5.98
CA LEU A 19 21.11 -9.39 -5.99
C LEU A 19 20.01 -9.00 -4.99
N ASP A 20 18.99 -9.85 -4.86
CA ASP A 20 17.75 -9.54 -4.17
C ASP A 20 17.50 -10.35 -2.89
N TRP A 21 18.48 -11.14 -2.43
CA TRP A 21 18.36 -12.03 -1.26
C TRP A 21 17.78 -11.32 -0.03
N LEU A 22 18.25 -10.12 0.30
CA LEU A 22 17.77 -9.37 1.46
C LEU A 22 16.30 -8.95 1.30
N ARG A 23 15.90 -8.54 0.10
CA ARG A 23 14.51 -8.16 -0.20
C ARG A 23 13.58 -9.37 -0.12
N ILE A 24 14.01 -10.49 -0.70
CA ILE A 24 13.29 -11.76 -0.64
C ILE A 24 13.10 -12.20 0.82
N ILE A 25 14.17 -12.15 1.62
CA ILE A 25 14.09 -12.50 3.05
C ILE A 25 13.14 -11.56 3.80
N ILE A 26 13.22 -10.25 3.58
CA ILE A 26 12.30 -9.29 4.22
C ILE A 26 10.85 -9.62 3.87
N TRP A 27 10.54 -9.92 2.61
CA TRP A 27 9.19 -10.31 2.21
C TRP A 27 8.73 -11.61 2.86
N LEU A 28 9.56 -12.66 2.81
CA LEU A 28 9.25 -13.97 3.39
C LEU A 28 9.05 -13.89 4.90
N ILE A 29 9.94 -13.18 5.61
CA ILE A 29 9.85 -12.99 7.05
C ILE A 29 8.63 -12.14 7.41
N SER A 30 8.39 -11.01 6.74
CA SER A 30 7.24 -10.16 7.06
C SER A 30 5.92 -10.88 6.84
N LEU A 31 5.73 -11.52 5.67
CA LEU A 31 4.50 -12.26 5.37
C LEU A 31 4.35 -13.48 6.30
N GLY A 32 5.43 -14.22 6.55
CA GLY A 32 5.43 -15.35 7.47
C GLY A 32 5.11 -14.92 8.90
N PHE A 33 5.74 -13.87 9.40
CA PHE A 33 5.52 -13.32 10.73
C PHE A 33 4.06 -12.91 10.94
N PHE A 34 3.50 -12.09 10.05
CA PHE A 34 2.10 -11.67 10.17
C PHE A 34 1.12 -12.85 10.08
N THR A 35 1.39 -13.83 9.20
CA THR A 35 0.55 -15.02 9.05
C THR A 35 0.55 -15.89 10.31
N ILE A 36 1.71 -16.06 10.94
CA ILE A 36 1.89 -16.96 12.10
C ILE A 36 1.53 -16.26 13.42
N ALA A 37 1.76 -14.95 13.54
CA ALA A 37 1.53 -14.21 14.78
C ALA A 37 0.04 -13.99 15.09
N VAL A 38 -0.80 -13.80 14.07
CA VAL A 38 -2.24 -13.52 14.26
C VAL A 38 -2.99 -14.66 14.94
N PRO A 39 -2.90 -15.94 14.51
CA PRO A 39 -3.58 -17.03 15.21
C PRO A 39 -3.17 -17.17 16.69
N LEU A 40 -1.92 -16.84 17.04
CA LEU A 40 -1.48 -16.79 18.44
C LEU A 40 -2.19 -15.67 19.24
N ALA A 41 -2.40 -14.52 18.62
CA ALA A 41 -3.16 -13.44 19.23
C ALA A 41 -4.64 -13.80 19.38
N PHE A 42 -5.22 -14.45 18.37
CA PHE A 42 -6.62 -14.90 18.41
C PHE A 42 -6.86 -15.99 19.46
N ASP A 43 -5.91 -16.91 19.66
CA ASP A 43 -6.00 -17.93 20.71
C ASP A 43 -6.09 -17.29 22.11
N GLY A 44 -5.34 -16.20 22.34
CA GLY A 44 -5.38 -15.45 23.60
C GLY A 44 -6.62 -14.55 23.76
N LEU A 45 -7.10 -13.93 22.68
CA LEU A 45 -8.23 -12.98 22.71
C LEU A 45 -9.61 -13.65 22.62
N TYR A 46 -9.70 -14.81 21.96
CA TYR A 46 -10.94 -15.54 21.69
C TYR A 46 -10.78 -17.02 22.03
N ALA A 47 -10.42 -17.30 23.29
CA ALA A 47 -10.09 -18.64 23.77
C ALA A 47 -11.31 -19.59 23.70
N THR A 48 -12.50 -19.09 24.01
CA THR A 48 -13.73 -19.90 24.05
C THR A 48 -14.49 -19.91 22.72
N GLN A 49 -15.26 -20.97 22.48
CA GLN A 49 -16.11 -21.03 21.27
C GLN A 49 -17.18 -19.93 21.29
N HIS A 50 -17.72 -19.60 22.47
CA HIS A 50 -18.72 -18.55 22.62
C HIS A 50 -18.20 -17.17 22.18
N GLU A 51 -16.96 -16.81 22.52
CA GLU A 51 -16.33 -15.55 22.09
C GLU A 51 -16.12 -15.52 20.56
N ARG A 52 -15.77 -16.66 19.96
CA ARG A 52 -15.62 -16.77 18.50
C ARG A 52 -16.96 -16.70 17.78
N ASP A 53 -18.00 -17.32 18.33
CA ASP A 53 -19.36 -17.24 17.77
C ASP A 53 -19.91 -15.81 17.85
N ALA A 54 -19.62 -15.08 18.94
CA ALA A 54 -19.95 -13.66 19.05
C ALA A 54 -19.23 -12.83 17.96
N MET A 55 -17.95 -13.11 17.71
CA MET A 55 -17.21 -12.47 16.61
C MET A 55 -17.80 -12.83 15.23
N ALA A 56 -18.28 -14.06 15.05
CA ALA A 56 -18.92 -14.50 13.81
C ALA A 56 -20.18 -13.67 13.49
N LEU A 57 -20.95 -13.27 14.52
CA LEU A 57 -22.10 -12.35 14.34
C LEU A 57 -21.66 -10.99 13.81
N THR A 58 -20.55 -10.43 14.29
CA THR A 58 -19.98 -9.18 13.76
C THR A 58 -19.50 -9.32 12.31
N MET A 59 -19.02 -10.50 11.94
CA MET A 59 -18.61 -10.78 10.57
C MET A 59 -19.80 -11.02 9.62
N ALA A 60 -21.01 -11.22 10.12
CA ALA A 60 -22.22 -11.46 9.35
C ALA A 60 -22.85 -10.18 8.74
N ASN A 61 -22.02 -9.22 8.31
CA ASN A 61 -22.45 -7.99 7.62
C ASN A 61 -21.90 -7.98 6.19
N PRO A 62 -22.70 -7.59 5.17
CA PRO A 62 -22.25 -7.42 3.78
C PRO A 62 -20.93 -6.63 3.61
N ALA A 63 -20.67 -5.63 4.46
CA ALA A 63 -19.42 -4.87 4.43
C ALA A 63 -18.20 -5.75 4.75
N MET A 64 -18.32 -6.65 5.73
CA MET A 64 -17.26 -7.59 6.10
C MET A 64 -17.09 -8.65 5.00
N THR A 65 -18.17 -9.22 4.47
CA THR A 65 -18.11 -10.14 3.32
C THR A 65 -17.42 -9.50 2.11
N ALA A 66 -17.73 -8.23 1.82
CA ALA A 66 -17.04 -7.48 0.77
C ALA A 66 -15.53 -7.31 1.05
N MET A 67 -15.14 -7.09 2.31
CA MET A 67 -13.75 -6.84 2.69
C MET A 67 -12.90 -8.12 2.75
N ILE A 68 -13.35 -9.16 3.45
CA ILE A 68 -12.55 -10.36 3.73
C ILE A 68 -13.00 -11.60 2.95
N GLY A 69 -14.20 -11.56 2.35
CA GLY A 69 -14.79 -12.67 1.61
C GLY A 69 -15.82 -13.44 2.44
N PRO A 70 -16.50 -14.44 1.84
CA PRO A 70 -17.42 -15.31 2.56
C PRO A 70 -16.67 -16.39 3.34
N ALA A 71 -17.26 -16.83 4.44
CA ALA A 71 -16.82 -18.01 5.20
C ALA A 71 -18.03 -18.70 5.85
N ASP A 72 -17.83 -19.95 6.27
CA ASP A 72 -18.82 -20.65 7.10
C ASP A 72 -18.79 -20.11 8.54
N LEU A 73 -19.72 -19.21 8.82
CA LEU A 73 -19.90 -18.60 10.15
C LEU A 73 -20.58 -19.56 11.14
N SER A 74 -21.15 -20.68 10.69
CA SER A 74 -21.80 -21.65 11.58
C SER A 74 -20.80 -22.47 12.40
N ARG A 75 -19.57 -22.64 11.89
CA ARG A 75 -18.49 -23.38 12.53
C ARG A 75 -17.22 -22.54 12.63
N TYR A 76 -17.32 -21.43 13.34
CA TYR A 76 -16.25 -20.45 13.45
C TYR A 76 -15.15 -20.86 14.46
N THR A 77 -14.35 -21.86 14.06
CA THR A 77 -13.18 -22.30 14.85
C THR A 77 -12.00 -21.35 14.71
N LEU A 78 -10.97 -21.50 15.53
CA LEU A 78 -9.77 -20.66 15.47
C LEU A 78 -9.09 -20.69 14.08
N GLY A 79 -8.96 -21.88 13.49
CA GLY A 79 -8.46 -22.06 12.12
C GLY A 79 -9.31 -21.32 11.07
N VAL A 80 -10.64 -21.52 11.10
CA VAL A 80 -11.58 -20.86 10.16
C VAL A 80 -11.57 -19.34 10.33
N MET A 81 -11.55 -18.85 11.58
CA MET A 81 -11.44 -17.43 11.88
C MET A 81 -10.14 -16.83 11.33
N THR A 82 -9.03 -17.55 11.48
CA THR A 82 -7.71 -17.14 10.97
C THR A 82 -7.69 -17.09 9.45
N SER A 83 -8.20 -18.12 8.76
CA SER A 83 -8.25 -18.13 7.30
C SER A 83 -9.20 -17.06 6.76
N HIS A 84 -10.40 -16.95 7.33
CA HIS A 84 -11.41 -15.97 6.93
C HIS A 84 -10.87 -14.54 6.99
N GLN A 85 -10.24 -14.14 8.11
CA GLN A 85 -9.80 -12.76 8.26
C GLN A 85 -8.46 -12.47 7.57
N MET A 86 -7.51 -13.41 7.56
CA MET A 86 -6.13 -13.13 7.13
C MET A 86 -5.77 -13.65 5.74
N LEU A 87 -6.34 -14.75 5.26
CA LEU A 87 -5.87 -15.41 4.05
C LEU A 87 -5.96 -14.50 2.82
N LEU A 88 -7.11 -13.86 2.60
CA LEU A 88 -7.28 -12.96 1.46
C LEU A 88 -6.37 -11.73 1.56
N MET A 89 -6.23 -11.14 2.74
CA MET A 89 -5.42 -9.95 2.95
C MET A 89 -3.93 -10.24 2.70
N THR A 90 -3.42 -11.33 3.25
CA THR A 90 -2.05 -11.78 3.02
C THR A 90 -1.82 -12.23 1.58
N ALA A 91 -2.82 -12.81 0.91
CA ALA A 91 -2.77 -13.15 -0.52
C ALA A 91 -2.66 -11.90 -1.41
N VAL A 92 -3.40 -10.84 -1.11
CA VAL A 92 -3.30 -9.54 -1.80
C VAL A 92 -1.90 -8.94 -1.65
N VAL A 93 -1.34 -8.92 -0.44
CA VAL A 93 0.02 -8.42 -0.20
C VAL A 93 1.07 -9.29 -0.91
N THR A 94 0.86 -10.61 -0.95
CA THR A 94 1.70 -11.55 -1.72
C THR A 94 1.63 -11.27 -3.23
N GLY A 95 0.46 -10.89 -3.74
CA GLY A 95 0.29 -10.41 -5.10
C GLY A 95 1.10 -9.14 -5.38
N ILE A 96 1.05 -8.16 -4.47
CA ILE A 96 1.84 -6.91 -4.56
C ILE A 96 3.35 -7.21 -4.55
N MET A 97 3.82 -8.08 -3.64
CA MET A 97 5.22 -8.53 -3.61
C MET A 97 5.64 -9.07 -4.99
N SER A 98 4.82 -9.95 -5.56
CA SER A 98 5.11 -10.60 -6.84
C SER A 98 5.18 -9.59 -7.99
N ILE A 99 4.25 -8.63 -8.02
CA ILE A 99 4.26 -7.55 -9.02
C ILE A 99 5.54 -6.71 -8.93
N LEU A 100 5.94 -6.33 -7.71
CA LEU A 100 7.12 -5.48 -7.50
C LEU A 100 8.43 -6.19 -7.87
N LEU A 101 8.59 -7.46 -7.47
CA LEU A 101 9.78 -8.24 -7.77
C LEU A 101 9.89 -8.57 -9.27
N VAL A 102 8.78 -8.94 -9.92
CA VAL A 102 8.79 -9.19 -11.37
C VAL A 102 9.08 -7.92 -12.16
N SER A 103 8.45 -6.79 -11.82
CA SER A 103 8.70 -5.53 -12.53
C SER A 103 10.16 -5.06 -12.41
N ARG A 104 10.81 -5.34 -11.28
CA ARG A 104 12.24 -5.08 -11.07
C ARG A 104 13.10 -5.92 -12.02
N HIS A 105 12.85 -7.23 -12.09
CA HIS A 105 13.62 -8.17 -12.91
C HIS A 105 13.10 -8.38 -14.32
N THR A 106 12.38 -7.39 -14.85
CA THR A 106 11.94 -7.36 -16.24
C THR A 106 12.10 -5.95 -16.78
N ARG A 107 11.08 -5.09 -16.63
CA ARG A 107 11.08 -3.76 -17.25
C ARG A 107 12.00 -2.76 -16.59
N ALA A 108 12.24 -2.84 -15.28
CA ALA A 108 13.22 -1.94 -14.67
C ALA A 108 14.64 -2.23 -15.17
N ASP A 109 15.03 -3.51 -15.27
CA ASP A 109 16.33 -3.91 -15.81
C ASP A 109 16.49 -3.61 -17.31
N GLU A 110 15.38 -3.62 -18.08
CA GLU A 110 15.37 -3.20 -19.48
C GLU A 110 15.48 -1.66 -19.62
N GLU A 111 14.73 -0.89 -18.84
CA GLU A 111 14.80 0.60 -18.83
C GLU A 111 16.18 1.11 -18.41
N GLU A 112 16.85 0.42 -17.49
CA GLU A 112 18.17 0.80 -16.97
C GLU A 112 19.31 0.27 -17.86
N GLY A 113 19.00 -0.30 -19.04
CA GLY A 113 19.99 -0.78 -20.02
C GLY A 113 20.75 -2.04 -19.59
N ARG A 114 20.47 -2.61 -18.42
CA ARG A 114 21.14 -3.84 -17.93
C ARG A 114 20.85 -5.04 -18.82
N LEU A 115 19.63 -5.13 -19.34
CA LEU A 115 19.24 -6.24 -20.20
C LEU A 115 20.02 -6.26 -21.53
N GLU A 116 20.43 -5.09 -22.05
CA GLU A 116 21.29 -4.99 -23.25
C GLU A 116 22.68 -5.56 -22.98
N MET A 117 23.28 -5.25 -21.83
CA MET A 117 24.57 -5.81 -21.41
C MET A 117 24.50 -7.32 -21.19
N VAL A 118 23.38 -7.84 -20.67
CA VAL A 118 23.21 -9.30 -20.51
C VAL A 118 23.05 -9.97 -21.88
N ARG A 119 22.32 -9.33 -22.81
CA ARG A 119 22.09 -9.86 -24.16
C ARG A 119 23.30 -9.75 -25.10
N SER A 120 24.30 -8.91 -24.78
CA SER A 120 25.57 -8.89 -25.52
C SER A 120 26.47 -10.10 -25.20
N LEU A 121 26.21 -10.79 -24.09
CA LEU A 121 26.85 -12.05 -23.73
C LEU A 121 26.14 -13.25 -24.40
N ALA A 122 26.72 -14.45 -24.27
CA ALA A 122 26.14 -15.70 -24.76
C ALA A 122 24.92 -16.18 -23.91
N ALA A 123 24.00 -15.28 -23.59
CA ALA A 123 22.75 -15.55 -22.90
C ALA A 123 21.59 -15.67 -23.90
N GLY A 124 20.67 -16.60 -23.65
CA GLY A 124 19.50 -16.78 -24.51
C GLY A 124 18.52 -15.60 -24.40
N ARG A 125 17.79 -15.30 -25.48
CA ARG A 125 16.83 -14.18 -25.53
C ARG A 125 15.76 -14.24 -24.44
N LEU A 126 15.30 -15.44 -24.10
CA LEU A 126 14.25 -15.73 -23.11
C LEU A 126 14.83 -16.09 -21.73
N ALA A 127 16.15 -16.28 -21.63
CA ALA A 127 16.81 -16.77 -20.43
C ALA A 127 16.62 -15.84 -19.22
N TYR A 128 16.58 -14.51 -19.44
CA TYR A 128 16.38 -13.55 -18.36
C TYR A 128 14.97 -13.61 -17.76
N LEU A 129 13.93 -13.63 -18.62
CA LEU A 129 12.54 -13.78 -18.18
C LEU A 129 12.32 -15.14 -17.49
N GLN A 130 12.96 -16.19 -17.99
CA GLN A 130 12.94 -17.52 -17.36
C GLN A 130 13.64 -17.52 -15.99
N ALA A 131 14.78 -16.85 -15.88
CA ALA A 131 15.50 -16.72 -14.62
C ALA A 131 14.66 -15.99 -13.57
N SER A 132 14.02 -14.88 -13.94
CA SER A 132 13.12 -14.12 -13.05
C SER A 132 11.94 -14.98 -12.58
N PHE A 133 11.35 -15.79 -13.48
CA PHE A 133 10.26 -16.70 -13.10
C PHE A 133 10.71 -17.82 -12.16
N ILE A 134 11.88 -18.43 -12.39
CA ILE A 134 12.43 -19.46 -11.49
C ILE A 134 12.65 -18.91 -10.09
N VAL A 135 13.18 -17.68 -9.99
CA VAL A 135 13.36 -17.01 -8.70
C VAL A 135 12.00 -16.81 -8.03
N MET A 136 11.00 -16.28 -8.73
CA MET A 136 9.66 -16.08 -8.17
C MET A 136 8.98 -17.39 -7.77
N LEU A 137 9.12 -18.45 -8.58
CA LEU A 137 8.64 -19.79 -8.24
C LEU A 137 9.26 -20.29 -6.95
N THR A 138 10.57 -20.10 -6.79
CA THR A 138 11.28 -20.46 -5.56
C THR A 138 10.77 -19.66 -4.35
N VAL A 139 10.59 -18.34 -4.51
CA VAL A 139 10.05 -17.47 -3.45
C VAL A 139 8.63 -17.90 -3.05
N CYS A 140 7.75 -18.17 -4.00
CA CYS A 140 6.38 -18.62 -3.73
C CYS A 140 6.34 -20.00 -3.05
N ILE A 141 7.22 -20.94 -3.44
CA ILE A 141 7.33 -22.25 -2.78
C ILE A 141 7.84 -22.08 -1.34
N LEU A 142 8.88 -21.26 -1.13
CA LEU A 142 9.40 -20.99 0.21
C LEU A 142 8.35 -20.31 1.10
N LEU A 143 7.57 -19.37 0.55
CA LEU A 143 6.47 -18.74 1.28
C LEU A 143 5.39 -19.77 1.64
N ALA A 144 4.98 -20.60 0.68
CA ALA A 144 3.96 -21.62 0.88
C ALA A 144 4.37 -22.64 1.95
N LEU A 145 5.59 -23.18 1.84
CA LEU A 145 6.11 -24.13 2.81
C LEU A 145 6.33 -23.46 4.17
N GLY A 146 6.95 -22.27 4.21
CA GLY A 146 7.25 -21.58 5.46
C GLY A 146 5.99 -21.21 6.26
N THR A 147 4.96 -20.68 5.58
CA THR A 147 3.68 -20.37 6.23
C THR A 147 2.90 -21.63 6.59
N GLY A 148 2.85 -22.63 5.71
CA GLY A 148 2.14 -23.88 5.98
C GLY A 148 2.77 -24.70 7.11
N THR A 149 4.09 -24.90 7.11
CA THR A 149 4.76 -25.55 8.25
C THR A 149 4.70 -24.69 9.50
N GLY A 150 4.78 -23.36 9.37
CA GLY A 150 4.75 -22.43 10.50
C GLY A 150 3.43 -22.44 11.24
N LEU A 151 2.30 -22.44 10.51
CA LEU A 151 0.96 -22.55 11.08
C LEU A 151 0.73 -23.91 11.76
N TYR A 152 1.16 -25.00 11.11
CA TYR A 152 1.06 -26.33 11.71
C TYR A 152 1.90 -26.46 12.98
N ALA A 153 3.11 -25.87 13.00
CA ALA A 153 4.02 -25.92 14.14
C ALA A 153 3.48 -25.19 15.40
N LEU A 154 2.43 -24.36 15.26
CA LEU A 154 1.78 -23.73 16.41
C LEU A 154 1.04 -24.75 17.30
N GLY A 155 0.63 -25.90 16.75
CA GLY A 155 -0.05 -26.95 17.49
C GLY A 155 -1.42 -26.54 18.05
N LEU A 156 -2.04 -25.50 17.47
CA LEU A 156 -3.33 -24.98 17.89
C LEU A 156 -4.47 -25.91 17.49
N GLN A 157 -5.51 -25.99 18.32
CA GLN A 157 -6.69 -26.78 18.02
C GLN A 157 -7.40 -26.23 16.76
N SER A 158 -7.90 -27.14 15.92
CA SER A 158 -8.51 -26.86 14.60
C SER A 158 -7.59 -26.42 13.46
N MET A 159 -6.27 -26.36 13.68
CA MET A 159 -5.28 -26.08 12.63
C MET A 159 -4.48 -27.35 12.29
N ASP A 160 -5.02 -28.15 11.39
CA ASP A 160 -4.42 -29.40 10.95
C ASP A 160 -3.37 -29.19 9.85
N LEU A 161 -2.55 -30.23 9.60
CA LEU A 161 -1.48 -30.16 8.59
C LEU A 161 -2.04 -29.89 7.18
N GLU A 162 -3.20 -30.49 6.84
CA GLU A 162 -3.82 -30.30 5.52
C GLU A 162 -4.25 -28.85 5.33
N GLY A 163 -5.02 -28.28 6.28
CA GLY A 163 -5.44 -26.88 6.22
C GLY A 163 -4.27 -25.92 6.24
N SER A 164 -3.23 -26.18 7.05
CA SER A 164 -2.03 -25.33 7.07
C SER A 164 -1.26 -25.36 5.74
N MET A 165 -1.09 -26.54 5.14
CA MET A 165 -0.45 -26.65 3.83
C MET A 165 -1.29 -26.03 2.72
N LEU A 166 -2.62 -26.14 2.79
CA LEU A 166 -3.53 -25.49 1.86
C LEU A 166 -3.46 -23.97 1.97
N TYR A 167 -3.39 -23.43 3.19
CA TYR A 167 -3.18 -22.00 3.44
C TYR A 167 -1.93 -21.51 2.72
N GLY A 168 -0.80 -22.18 2.96
CA GLY A 168 0.48 -21.84 2.34
C GLY A 168 0.43 -21.98 0.82
N ALA A 169 -0.15 -23.06 0.31
CA ALA A 169 -0.31 -23.30 -1.12
C ALA A 169 -1.18 -22.22 -1.79
N ALA A 170 -2.25 -21.76 -1.14
CA ALA A 170 -3.08 -20.66 -1.63
C ALA A 170 -2.29 -19.35 -1.75
N LEU A 171 -1.44 -19.02 -0.76
CA LEU A 171 -0.54 -17.86 -0.83
C LEU A 171 0.49 -18.00 -1.96
N GLY A 172 1.16 -19.15 -2.03
CA GLY A 172 2.16 -19.42 -3.08
C GLY A 172 1.57 -19.37 -4.48
N ALA A 173 0.40 -19.98 -4.69
CA ALA A 173 -0.33 -19.97 -5.96
C ALA A 173 -0.79 -18.55 -6.33
N THR A 174 -1.24 -17.75 -5.37
CA THR A 174 -1.59 -16.35 -5.60
C THR A 174 -0.37 -15.53 -6.04
N GLY A 175 0.78 -15.72 -5.37
CA GLY A 175 2.03 -15.07 -5.78
C GLY A 175 2.47 -15.47 -7.19
N LEU A 176 2.35 -16.74 -7.55
CA LEU A 176 2.62 -17.23 -8.90
C LEU A 176 1.66 -16.64 -9.95
N PHE A 177 0.37 -16.57 -9.63
CA PHE A 177 -0.63 -15.98 -10.51
C PHE A 177 -0.30 -14.51 -10.83
N PHE A 178 -0.02 -13.70 -9.81
CA PHE A 178 0.38 -12.30 -10.01
C PHE A 178 1.78 -12.15 -10.61
N THR A 179 2.66 -13.14 -10.45
CA THR A 179 3.93 -13.23 -11.20
C THR A 179 3.65 -13.34 -12.70
N GLY A 180 2.71 -14.21 -13.10
CA GLY A 180 2.27 -14.35 -14.49
C GLY A 180 1.63 -13.07 -15.04
N VAL A 181 0.70 -12.46 -14.28
CA VAL A 181 0.06 -11.17 -14.64
C VAL A 181 1.12 -10.08 -14.87
N ALA A 182 2.04 -9.91 -13.92
CA ALA A 182 3.09 -8.91 -14.01
C ALA A 182 4.05 -9.19 -15.18
N ALA A 183 4.36 -10.45 -15.48
CA ALA A 183 5.19 -10.82 -16.61
C ALA A 183 4.52 -10.50 -17.96
N VAL A 184 3.21 -10.70 -18.08
CA VAL A 184 2.43 -10.30 -19.27
C VAL A 184 2.43 -8.78 -19.42
N PHE A 185 2.09 -8.04 -18.36
CA PHE A 185 2.09 -6.57 -18.41
C PHE A 185 3.49 -6.00 -18.62
N ALA A 186 4.54 -6.70 -18.18
CA ALA A 186 5.92 -6.35 -18.52
C ALA A 186 6.14 -6.43 -20.03
N GLN A 187 5.54 -7.36 -20.77
CA GLN A 187 5.69 -7.36 -22.24
C GLN A 187 4.81 -6.32 -22.92
N LEU A 188 3.63 -6.05 -22.36
CA LEU A 188 2.67 -5.09 -22.93
C LEU A 188 3.09 -3.64 -22.73
N SER A 189 3.64 -3.27 -21.56
CA SER A 189 4.01 -1.90 -21.23
C SER A 189 5.40 -1.53 -21.71
N ASP A 190 5.59 -0.27 -22.10
CA ASP A 190 6.90 0.32 -22.40
C ASP A 190 7.71 0.69 -21.16
N SER A 191 7.11 0.61 -19.96
CA SER A 191 7.76 1.10 -18.74
C SER A 191 7.53 0.21 -17.51
N SER A 192 8.47 0.27 -16.57
CA SER A 192 8.36 -0.38 -15.25
C SER A 192 7.18 0.17 -14.47
N ARG A 193 6.97 1.50 -14.52
CA ARG A 193 5.79 2.14 -13.90
C ARG A 193 4.48 1.68 -14.52
N GLY A 194 4.42 1.56 -15.84
CA GLY A 194 3.23 1.07 -16.53
C GLY A 194 2.95 -0.40 -16.23
N THR A 195 4.01 -1.22 -16.10
CA THR A 195 3.91 -2.62 -15.70
C THR A 195 3.30 -2.77 -14.31
N VAL A 196 3.86 -2.08 -13.31
CA VAL A 196 3.30 -2.08 -11.94
C VAL A 196 1.88 -1.53 -11.94
N GLY A 197 1.64 -0.39 -12.61
CA GLY A 197 0.34 0.26 -12.64
C GLY A 197 -0.78 -0.63 -13.23
N LEU A 198 -0.52 -1.29 -14.36
CA LEU A 198 -1.49 -2.21 -14.96
C LEU A 198 -1.71 -3.45 -14.11
N SER A 199 -0.65 -4.00 -13.51
CA SER A 199 -0.76 -5.19 -12.66
C SER A 199 -1.52 -4.91 -11.36
N VAL A 200 -1.27 -3.77 -10.72
CA VAL A 200 -2.00 -3.33 -9.53
C VAL A 200 -3.44 -2.97 -9.87
N ALA A 201 -3.69 -2.31 -11.01
CA ALA A 201 -5.05 -2.07 -11.47
C ALA A 201 -5.82 -3.38 -11.67
N PHE A 202 -5.21 -4.38 -12.29
CA PHE A 202 -5.80 -5.71 -12.43
C PHE A 202 -6.08 -6.38 -11.07
N LEU A 203 -5.13 -6.31 -10.13
CA LEU A 203 -5.32 -6.83 -8.76
C LEU A 203 -6.51 -6.15 -8.07
N LEU A 204 -6.57 -4.82 -8.08
CA LEU A 204 -7.65 -4.06 -7.45
C LEU A 204 -8.99 -4.31 -8.13
N SER A 205 -9.02 -4.39 -9.47
CA SER A 205 -10.23 -4.77 -10.20
C SER A 205 -10.70 -6.18 -9.85
N ALA A 206 -9.79 -7.16 -9.76
CA ALA A 206 -10.13 -8.52 -9.33
C ALA A 206 -10.68 -8.52 -7.90
N TYR A 207 -10.11 -7.73 -7.00
CA TYR A 207 -10.56 -7.59 -5.62
C TYR A 207 -11.95 -6.95 -5.52
N LEU A 208 -12.20 -5.87 -6.27
CA LEU A 208 -13.50 -5.20 -6.30
C LEU A 208 -14.59 -6.05 -6.96
N ILE A 209 -14.27 -6.73 -8.07
CA ILE A 209 -15.18 -7.66 -8.73
C ILE A 209 -15.57 -8.75 -7.74
N ARG A 210 -14.58 -9.36 -7.05
CA ARG A 210 -14.82 -10.32 -5.97
C ARG A 210 -15.76 -9.73 -4.92
N ALA A 211 -15.42 -8.57 -4.35
CA ALA A 211 -16.19 -7.96 -3.27
C ALA A 211 -17.66 -7.73 -3.66
N LEU A 212 -17.92 -7.29 -4.89
CA LEU A 212 -19.28 -7.11 -5.41
C LEU A 212 -19.99 -8.46 -5.62
N THR A 213 -19.31 -9.45 -6.19
CA THR A 213 -19.90 -10.77 -6.45
C THR A 213 -20.16 -11.55 -5.16
N ASP A 214 -19.26 -11.48 -4.18
CA ASP A 214 -19.41 -12.21 -2.91
C ASP A 214 -20.65 -11.72 -2.11
N VAL A 215 -21.01 -10.43 -2.25
CA VAL A 215 -22.21 -9.86 -1.62
C VAL A 215 -23.47 -10.11 -2.43
N SER A 216 -23.39 -10.10 -3.77
CA SER A 216 -24.58 -10.17 -4.63
C SER A 216 -24.95 -11.60 -5.04
N ASN A 217 -23.99 -12.37 -5.53
CA ASN A 217 -24.17 -13.75 -5.95
C ASN A 217 -22.84 -14.50 -5.96
N GLU A 218 -22.69 -15.43 -5.02
CA GLU A 218 -21.46 -16.19 -4.79
C GLU A 218 -21.04 -17.09 -5.96
N ASP A 219 -21.96 -17.47 -6.85
CA ASP A 219 -21.64 -18.26 -8.05
C ASP A 219 -20.86 -17.42 -9.07
N LEU A 220 -21.17 -16.11 -9.16
CA LEU A 220 -20.46 -15.18 -10.04
C LEU A 220 -19.05 -14.89 -9.56
N SER A 221 -18.74 -15.15 -8.28
CA SER A 221 -17.43 -14.83 -7.72
C SER A 221 -16.31 -15.71 -8.28
N TRP A 222 -16.63 -16.88 -8.84
CA TRP A 222 -15.67 -17.72 -9.58
C TRP A 222 -14.96 -17.02 -10.75
N ILE A 223 -15.48 -15.89 -11.23
CA ILE A 223 -14.83 -15.07 -12.26
C ILE A 223 -13.55 -14.40 -11.72
N SER A 224 -13.52 -14.03 -10.43
CA SER A 224 -12.36 -13.38 -9.85
C SER A 224 -11.33 -14.42 -9.39
N PRO A 225 -10.05 -14.29 -9.80
CA PRO A 225 -8.99 -15.19 -9.32
C PRO A 225 -8.79 -15.06 -7.81
N LEU A 226 -9.10 -13.91 -7.20
CA LEU A 226 -8.99 -13.75 -5.75
C LEU A 226 -10.08 -14.48 -4.98
N SER A 227 -11.25 -14.75 -5.60
CA SER A 227 -12.28 -15.60 -4.99
C SER A 227 -11.86 -17.06 -4.91
N TRP A 228 -10.94 -17.52 -5.77
CA TRP A 228 -10.42 -18.90 -5.68
C TRP A 228 -9.63 -19.10 -4.39
N VAL A 229 -9.04 -18.04 -3.83
CA VAL A 229 -8.34 -18.09 -2.55
C VAL A 229 -9.32 -18.35 -1.41
N THR A 230 -10.45 -17.64 -1.36
CA THR A 230 -11.46 -17.81 -0.31
C THR A 230 -12.25 -19.10 -0.47
N LYS A 231 -12.55 -19.51 -1.72
CA LYS A 231 -13.22 -20.79 -2.03
C LYS A 231 -12.37 -22.04 -1.76
N ALA A 232 -11.10 -21.88 -1.38
CA ALA A 232 -10.30 -22.97 -0.84
C ALA A 232 -10.83 -23.45 0.53
N GLU A 233 -11.65 -22.63 1.23
CA GLU A 233 -12.32 -22.99 2.49
C GLU A 233 -11.33 -23.61 3.49
N VAL A 234 -10.21 -22.91 3.69
CA VAL A 234 -9.07 -23.38 4.48
C VAL A 234 -9.44 -23.54 5.94
N TYR A 235 -9.12 -24.70 6.52
CA TYR A 235 -9.51 -25.18 7.87
C TYR A 235 -11.00 -25.50 8.05
N ASP A 236 -11.80 -25.39 6.99
CA ASP A 236 -13.17 -25.86 6.97
C ASP A 236 -13.29 -27.14 6.14
N SER A 237 -13.54 -27.02 4.83
CA SER A 237 -13.65 -28.16 3.91
C SER A 237 -12.37 -28.48 3.13
N ASN A 238 -11.34 -27.63 3.22
CA ASN A 238 -10.01 -27.81 2.63
C ASN A 238 -10.02 -28.18 1.13
N ARG A 239 -10.57 -27.29 0.29
CA ARG A 239 -10.68 -27.52 -1.16
C ARG A 239 -9.39 -27.14 -1.88
N TRP A 240 -8.72 -28.13 -2.46
CA TRP A 240 -7.48 -27.93 -3.25
C TRP A 240 -7.72 -27.46 -4.68
N LEU A 241 -8.91 -27.71 -5.25
CA LEU A 241 -9.21 -27.40 -6.65
C LEU A 241 -8.98 -25.92 -7.01
N PRO A 242 -9.45 -24.93 -6.21
CA PRO A 242 -9.21 -23.51 -6.51
C PRO A 242 -7.73 -23.13 -6.55
N VAL A 243 -6.90 -23.71 -5.68
CA VAL A 243 -5.44 -23.49 -5.65
C VAL A 243 -4.76 -24.07 -6.89
N LEU A 244 -5.20 -25.25 -7.35
CA LEU A 244 -4.72 -25.85 -8.59
C LEU A 244 -5.11 -25.01 -9.82
N LEU A 245 -6.32 -24.45 -9.84
CA LEU A 245 -6.76 -23.52 -10.88
C LEU A 245 -5.90 -22.25 -10.90
N LEU A 246 -5.58 -21.68 -9.74
CA LEU A 246 -4.67 -20.52 -9.63
C LEU A 246 -3.29 -20.85 -10.21
N ALA A 247 -2.72 -22.00 -9.84
CA ALA A 247 -1.43 -22.44 -10.34
C ALA A 247 -1.44 -22.69 -11.87
N ALA A 248 -2.51 -23.31 -12.39
CA ALA A 248 -2.68 -23.52 -13.83
C ALA A 248 -2.80 -22.19 -14.59
N ALA A 249 -3.61 -21.26 -14.09
CA ALA A 249 -3.75 -19.92 -14.67
C ALA A 249 -2.43 -19.14 -14.65
N ALA A 250 -1.63 -19.27 -13.58
CA ALA A 250 -0.30 -18.69 -13.49
C ALA A 250 0.64 -19.20 -14.60
N LEU A 251 0.63 -20.51 -14.86
CA LEU A 251 1.44 -21.11 -15.92
C LEU A 251 0.98 -20.66 -17.31
N LEU A 252 -0.33 -20.54 -17.55
CA LEU A 252 -0.87 -20.03 -18.81
C LEU A 252 -0.47 -18.57 -19.06
N LEU A 253 -0.58 -17.71 -18.04
CA LEU A 253 -0.14 -16.32 -18.11
C LEU A 253 1.36 -16.22 -18.35
N TYR A 254 2.15 -17.08 -17.69
CA TYR A 254 3.58 -17.12 -17.89
C TYR A 254 3.98 -17.56 -19.31
N ALA A 255 3.31 -18.59 -19.85
CA ALA A 255 3.50 -19.02 -21.23
C ALA A 255 3.15 -17.90 -22.23
N ALA A 256 2.06 -17.17 -21.97
CA ALA A 256 1.71 -15.98 -22.75
C ALA A 256 2.81 -14.90 -22.67
N ALA A 257 3.37 -14.65 -21.48
CA ALA A 257 4.47 -13.70 -21.31
C ALA A 257 5.74 -14.11 -22.09
N ILE A 258 6.10 -15.40 -22.10
CA ILE A 258 7.20 -15.92 -22.92
C ILE A 258 6.92 -15.67 -24.40
N TRP A 259 5.72 -16.03 -24.87
CA TRP A 259 5.33 -15.85 -26.26
C TRP A 259 5.38 -14.38 -26.69
N LEU A 260 4.83 -13.47 -25.87
CA LEU A 260 4.90 -12.03 -26.09
C LEU A 260 6.35 -11.52 -26.11
N ASN A 261 7.24 -12.03 -25.25
CA ASN A 261 8.66 -11.65 -25.25
C ASN A 261 9.41 -12.13 -26.51
N ALA A 262 9.01 -13.28 -27.05
CA ALA A 262 9.61 -13.86 -28.26
C ALA A 262 9.30 -13.03 -29.52
N ILE A 263 8.10 -12.43 -29.60
CA ILE A 263 7.68 -11.61 -30.74
C ILE A 263 8.02 -10.12 -30.58
N ARG A 264 8.29 -9.65 -29.35
CA ARG A 264 8.54 -8.24 -29.03
C ARG A 264 10.03 -7.86 -29.15
N ASP A 265 10.30 -6.72 -29.78
CA ASP A 265 11.64 -6.13 -29.82
C ASP A 265 12.07 -5.54 -28.47
N LEU A 266 13.38 -5.55 -28.21
CA LEU A 266 13.94 -4.94 -27.00
C LEU A 266 13.66 -3.43 -26.98
N GLY A 267 13.35 -2.89 -25.80
CA GLY A 267 13.03 -1.47 -25.59
C GLY A 267 11.60 -1.06 -25.95
N ARG A 268 10.85 -1.87 -26.72
CA ARG A 268 9.46 -1.56 -27.10
C ARG A 268 8.47 -2.45 -26.36
N GLY A 269 7.39 -1.91 -25.83
CA GLY A 269 6.17 -2.60 -25.42
C GLY A 269 5.22 -2.85 -26.59
N LEU A 270 4.22 -3.70 -26.37
CA LEU A 270 3.22 -4.03 -27.39
C LEU A 270 2.01 -3.10 -27.37
N LEU A 271 1.75 -2.42 -26.25
CA LEU A 271 0.76 -1.35 -26.19
C LEU A 271 1.34 -0.11 -26.88
N PRO A 272 0.61 0.52 -27.81
CA PRO A 272 1.11 1.67 -28.54
C PRO A 272 1.37 2.84 -27.59
N SER A 273 2.58 3.39 -27.62
CA SER A 273 2.89 4.65 -26.96
C SER A 273 2.04 5.76 -27.60
N ARG A 274 1.26 6.49 -26.79
CA ARG A 274 0.48 7.62 -27.32
C ARG A 274 1.45 8.65 -27.90
N ALA A 275 1.24 9.08 -29.16
CA ALA A 275 2.08 10.04 -29.89
C ALA A 275 2.22 11.44 -29.24
N GLY A 276 1.63 11.65 -28.05
CA GLY A 276 1.61 12.94 -27.38
C GLY A 276 0.66 13.93 -28.06
N LYS A 277 0.58 15.14 -27.50
CA LYS A 277 -0.13 16.25 -28.15
C LYS A 277 0.87 17.03 -29.01
N THR A 278 0.43 17.49 -30.18
CA THR A 278 1.23 18.32 -31.09
C THR A 278 1.63 19.67 -30.47
N HIS A 279 0.81 20.19 -29.56
CA HIS A 279 1.06 21.44 -28.85
C HIS A 279 1.20 21.19 -27.35
N ALA A 280 2.26 21.75 -26.76
CA ALA A 280 2.44 21.73 -25.31
C ALA A 280 1.46 22.71 -24.64
N SER A 281 0.82 22.27 -23.55
CA SER A 281 0.01 23.16 -22.70
C SER A 281 0.87 24.27 -22.09
N ARG A 282 0.27 25.43 -21.79
CA ARG A 282 0.96 26.56 -21.14
C ARG A 282 1.63 26.16 -19.82
N PHE A 283 1.05 25.21 -19.08
CA PHE A 283 1.63 24.69 -17.84
C PHE A 283 2.97 23.97 -18.06
N LEU A 284 3.21 23.38 -19.23
CA LEU A 284 4.47 22.69 -19.53
C LEU A 284 5.61 23.62 -19.93
N LYS A 285 5.35 24.93 -19.94
CA LYS A 285 6.38 25.96 -20.15
C LYS A 285 7.16 26.26 -18.87
N SER A 286 6.73 25.75 -17.72
CA SER A 286 7.44 25.93 -16.44
C SER A 286 7.89 24.58 -15.84
N PRO A 287 8.98 24.57 -15.05
CA PRO A 287 9.42 23.39 -14.31
C PRO A 287 8.32 22.82 -13.40
N ALA A 288 7.59 23.70 -12.71
CA ALA A 288 6.48 23.30 -11.83
C ALA A 288 5.40 22.51 -12.58
N GLY A 289 4.96 22.96 -13.76
CA GLY A 289 3.93 22.21 -14.50
C GLY A 289 4.44 20.90 -15.10
N LEU A 290 5.74 20.78 -15.40
CA LEU A 290 6.35 19.49 -15.73
C LEU A 290 6.33 18.54 -14.52
N ILE A 291 6.70 19.02 -13.33
CA ILE A 291 6.69 18.25 -12.09
C ILE A 291 5.28 17.73 -11.79
N PHE A 292 4.27 18.61 -11.84
CA PHE A 292 2.87 18.21 -11.67
C PHE A 292 2.44 17.16 -12.71
N ARG A 293 2.83 17.32 -13.98
CA ARG A 293 2.50 16.33 -15.01
C ARG A 293 3.13 14.97 -14.75
N LEU A 294 4.36 14.93 -14.22
CA LEU A 294 5.05 13.69 -13.90
C LEU A 294 4.46 13.00 -12.67
N GLN A 295 3.95 13.77 -11.71
CA GLN A 295 3.38 13.24 -10.47
C GLN A 295 1.87 12.98 -10.53
N ARG A 296 1.15 13.53 -11.52
CA ARG A 296 -0.33 13.46 -11.62
C ARG A 296 -0.91 12.06 -11.47
N THR A 297 -0.26 11.05 -12.05
CA THR A 297 -0.80 9.68 -12.03
C THR A 297 -0.71 9.09 -10.63
N GLY A 298 0.42 9.29 -9.95
CA GLY A 298 0.56 8.91 -8.55
C GLY A 298 -0.38 9.72 -7.64
N MET A 299 -0.53 11.02 -7.90
CA MET A 299 -1.46 11.87 -7.16
C MET A 299 -2.91 11.37 -7.31
N LEU A 300 -3.36 11.03 -8.51
CA LEU A 300 -4.72 10.50 -8.74
C LEU A 300 -4.96 9.15 -8.06
N SER A 301 -3.97 8.25 -8.03
CA SER A 301 -4.10 6.99 -7.30
C SER A 301 -4.22 7.20 -5.79
N TRP A 302 -3.44 8.15 -5.24
CA TRP A 302 -3.55 8.52 -3.83
C TRP A 302 -4.87 9.22 -3.51
N VAL A 303 -5.40 10.06 -4.40
CA VAL A 303 -6.74 10.66 -4.25
C VAL A 303 -7.80 9.57 -4.08
N ALA A 304 -7.81 8.59 -4.97
CA ALA A 304 -8.76 7.48 -4.89
C ALA A 304 -8.57 6.67 -3.60
N GLY A 305 -7.32 6.34 -3.24
CA GLY A 305 -7.01 5.61 -2.00
C GLY A 305 -7.44 6.35 -0.73
N MET A 306 -7.16 7.66 -0.65
CA MET A 306 -7.56 8.48 0.51
C MET A 306 -9.07 8.62 0.63
N PHE A 307 -9.78 8.80 -0.49
CA PHE A 307 -11.24 8.85 -0.49
C PHE A 307 -11.84 7.52 -0.01
N VAL A 308 -11.36 6.39 -0.54
CA VAL A 308 -11.81 5.05 -0.12
C VAL A 308 -11.48 4.79 1.34
N LEU A 309 -10.28 5.16 1.81
CA LEU A 309 -9.88 5.01 3.21
C LEU A 309 -10.81 5.80 4.13
N GLY A 310 -11.07 7.07 3.81
CA GLY A 310 -12.02 7.89 4.55
C GLY A 310 -13.40 7.25 4.55
N ALA A 311 -13.91 6.85 3.39
CA ALA A 311 -15.22 6.22 3.27
C ALA A 311 -15.32 4.91 4.06
N SER A 312 -14.26 4.12 4.11
CA SER A 312 -14.21 2.87 4.88
C SER A 312 -14.31 3.13 6.38
N TYR A 313 -13.65 4.16 6.89
CA TYR A 313 -13.81 4.56 8.29
C TYR A 313 -15.19 5.17 8.56
N GLY A 314 -15.71 5.96 7.62
CA GLY A 314 -17.04 6.57 7.74
C GLY A 314 -18.16 5.53 7.78
N SER A 315 -18.08 4.45 7.00
CA SER A 315 -19.12 3.41 6.99
C SER A 315 -19.29 2.70 8.33
N VAL A 316 -18.27 2.69 9.19
CA VAL A 316 -18.33 2.04 10.51
C VAL A 316 -19.00 2.92 11.56
N LEU A 317 -19.14 4.24 11.31
CA LEU A 317 -19.70 5.17 12.30
C LEU A 317 -21.16 4.87 12.67
N GLY A 318 -21.94 4.26 11.77
CA GLY A 318 -23.34 3.89 12.04
C GLY A 318 -23.48 2.71 13.00
N ASP A 319 -22.54 1.76 12.96
CA ASP A 319 -22.57 0.55 13.81
C ASP A 319 -21.90 0.79 15.17
N LEU A 320 -21.30 1.96 15.37
CA LEU A 320 -20.42 2.27 16.51
C LEU A 320 -21.18 2.28 17.83
N GLU A 321 -22.41 2.82 17.88
CA GLU A 321 -23.21 2.87 19.10
C GLU A 321 -23.61 1.46 19.58
N THR A 322 -24.03 0.60 18.66
CA THR A 322 -24.36 -0.81 18.92
C THR A 322 -23.13 -1.60 19.37
N PHE A 323 -21.97 -1.34 18.76
CA PHE A 323 -20.73 -2.02 19.14
C PHE A 323 -20.25 -1.63 20.55
N LEU A 324 -20.44 -0.36 20.93
CA LEU A 324 -20.03 0.14 22.24
C LEU A 324 -21.03 -0.23 23.34
N SER A 325 -22.33 -0.34 23.04
CA SER A 325 -23.32 -0.80 24.02
C SER A 325 -23.08 -2.24 24.48
N ASP A 326 -22.47 -3.06 23.62
CA ASP A 326 -22.32 -4.50 23.85
C ASP A 326 -20.94 -4.90 24.41
N ASN A 327 -20.00 -3.95 24.54
CA ASN A 327 -18.63 -4.21 24.96
C ASN A 327 -18.20 -3.36 26.18
N GLU A 328 -18.24 -3.97 27.37
CA GLU A 328 -17.90 -3.32 28.65
C GLU A 328 -16.51 -2.67 28.67
N MET A 329 -15.51 -3.25 27.98
CA MET A 329 -14.16 -2.68 27.90
C MET A 329 -14.14 -1.39 27.08
N MET A 330 -14.92 -1.34 26.00
CA MET A 330 -14.98 -0.14 25.16
C MET A 330 -15.79 0.98 25.82
N GLN A 331 -16.80 0.65 26.64
CA GLN A 331 -17.52 1.63 27.46
C GLN A 331 -16.62 2.31 28.50
N GLN A 332 -15.59 1.60 29.00
CA GLN A 332 -14.61 2.19 29.91
C GLN A 332 -13.64 3.15 29.21
N LEU A 333 -13.35 2.92 27.93
CA LEU A 333 -12.50 3.77 27.09
C LEU A 333 -13.23 5.01 26.56
N PHE A 334 -14.54 4.89 26.28
CA PHE A 334 -15.39 5.98 25.79
C PHE A 334 -16.43 6.32 26.86
N GLN A 335 -16.00 7.00 27.93
CA GLN A 335 -16.96 7.55 28.89
C GLN A 335 -17.70 8.72 28.23
N PRO A 336 -19.05 8.71 28.23
CA PRO A 336 -19.82 9.79 27.63
C PRO A 336 -19.52 11.10 28.38
N GLU A 337 -18.92 12.07 27.67
CA GLU A 337 -18.82 13.46 28.14
C GLU A 337 -20.17 14.14 27.93
N GLU A 338 -20.61 14.94 28.90
CA GLU A 338 -21.92 15.62 28.83
C GLU A 338 -22.02 16.51 27.58
N GLY A 339 -22.94 16.17 26.66
CA GLY A 339 -23.30 16.99 25.51
C GLY A 339 -22.67 16.60 24.16
N MET A 340 -21.83 15.55 24.10
CA MET A 340 -21.27 15.02 22.85
C MET A 340 -21.75 13.61 22.54
N THR A 341 -21.96 13.33 21.24
CA THR A 341 -22.25 11.98 20.77
C THR A 341 -20.99 11.11 20.80
N VAL A 342 -21.16 9.79 20.91
CA VAL A 342 -20.04 8.86 20.90
C VAL A 342 -19.28 8.88 19.56
N ILE A 343 -20.01 9.15 18.48
CA ILE A 343 -19.46 9.38 17.14
C ILE A 343 -18.52 10.58 17.14
N GLU A 344 -18.91 11.70 17.77
CA GLU A 344 -18.10 12.92 17.85
C GLU A 344 -16.78 12.72 18.60
N GLN A 345 -16.77 11.87 19.64
CA GLN A 345 -15.54 11.51 20.37
C GLN A 345 -14.59 10.63 19.53
N PHE A 346 -15.11 9.87 18.57
CA PHE A 346 -14.30 8.97 17.73
C PHE A 346 -13.69 9.67 16.50
N ILE A 347 -14.28 10.78 16.04
CA ILE A 347 -13.83 11.54 14.86
C ILE A 347 -12.35 11.99 14.96
N PRO A 348 -11.86 12.57 16.07
CA PRO A 348 -10.46 12.98 16.18
C PRO A 348 -9.47 11.83 15.95
N LEU A 349 -9.75 10.65 16.50
CA LEU A 349 -8.91 9.46 16.31
C LEU A 349 -8.82 9.08 14.83
N LEU A 350 -9.95 9.08 14.12
CA LEU A 350 -10.00 8.79 12.69
C LEU A 350 -9.24 9.85 11.87
N LEU A 351 -9.37 11.13 12.23
CA LEU A 351 -8.69 12.23 11.54
C LEU A 351 -7.17 12.23 11.78
N ILE A 352 -6.69 11.81 12.96
CA ILE A 352 -5.26 11.58 13.21
C ILE A 352 -4.74 10.53 12.23
N VAL A 353 -5.42 9.38 12.11
CA VAL A 353 -4.99 8.30 11.20
C VAL A 353 -5.02 8.77 9.74
N ILE A 354 -6.12 9.41 9.32
CA ILE A 354 -6.26 9.94 7.95
C ILE A 354 -5.17 10.98 7.65
N SER A 355 -4.86 11.88 8.59
CA SER A 355 -3.85 12.93 8.38
C SER A 355 -2.43 12.40 8.33
N LEU A 356 -2.09 11.41 9.16
CA LEU A 356 -0.80 10.72 9.14
C LEU A 356 -0.61 9.92 7.83
N ILE A 357 -1.66 9.33 7.29
CA ILE A 357 -1.58 8.65 5.98
C ILE A 357 -1.52 9.69 4.84
N ALA A 358 -2.26 10.81 4.96
CA ALA A 358 -2.29 11.88 3.97
C ALA A 358 -0.91 12.57 3.78
N VAL A 359 -0.05 12.57 4.80
CA VAL A 359 1.28 13.20 4.71
C VAL A 359 2.27 12.39 3.87
N ILE A 360 2.06 11.08 3.74
CA ILE A 360 2.90 10.15 2.98
C ILE A 360 3.06 10.61 1.52
N PRO A 361 2.00 10.81 0.73
CA PRO A 361 2.11 11.27 -0.65
C PRO A 361 2.72 12.69 -0.78
N SER A 362 2.54 13.57 0.21
CA SER A 362 3.21 14.89 0.24
C SER A 362 4.72 14.74 0.38
N ILE A 363 5.17 13.88 1.29
CA ILE A 363 6.58 13.57 1.49
C ILE A 363 7.17 12.88 0.25
N LEU A 364 6.45 11.92 -0.35
CA LEU A 364 6.87 11.29 -1.61
C LEU A 364 7.02 12.31 -2.74
N SER A 365 6.14 13.31 -2.80
CA SER A 365 6.17 14.38 -3.80
C SER A 365 7.45 15.23 -3.70
N ILE A 366 7.87 15.61 -2.49
CA ILE A 366 9.11 16.40 -2.29
C ILE A 366 10.37 15.54 -2.39
N LEU A 367 10.37 14.31 -1.88
CA LEU A 367 11.48 13.35 -2.02
C LEU A 367 11.73 12.96 -3.48
N LYS A 368 10.75 13.21 -4.37
CA LYS A 368 10.92 13.01 -5.80
C LYS A 368 12.10 13.78 -6.37
N LEU A 369 12.37 14.99 -5.84
CA LEU A 369 13.53 15.79 -6.22
C LEU A 369 14.83 14.99 -6.00
N ARG A 370 15.00 14.37 -4.84
CA ARG A 370 16.18 13.54 -4.53
C ARG A 370 16.26 12.29 -5.40
N SER A 371 15.11 11.71 -5.77
CA SER A 371 15.08 10.58 -6.70
C SER A 371 15.50 10.93 -8.11
N GLU A 372 15.18 12.14 -8.60
CA GLU A 372 15.63 12.59 -9.93
C GLU A 372 17.09 13.08 -9.89
N GLU A 373 17.55 13.59 -8.74
CA GLU A 373 18.96 13.92 -8.51
C GLU A 373 19.85 12.69 -8.61
N LYS A 374 19.52 11.59 -7.91
CA LYS A 374 20.25 10.31 -7.98
C LYS A 374 20.28 9.64 -9.37
N LYS A 375 19.54 10.18 -10.34
CA LYS A 375 19.47 9.68 -11.71
C LYS A 375 20.18 10.62 -12.69
N ASP A 376 20.90 11.62 -12.19
CA ASP A 376 21.61 12.66 -12.93
C ASP A 376 20.73 13.53 -13.84
N ARG A 377 19.40 13.42 -13.70
CA ARG A 377 18.46 14.13 -14.57
C ARG A 377 18.39 15.62 -14.27
N LEU A 378 18.71 16.01 -13.03
CA LEU A 378 18.71 17.42 -12.63
C LEU A 378 19.82 18.22 -13.31
N VAL A 379 20.94 17.58 -13.68
CA VAL A 379 22.06 18.25 -14.35
C VAL A 379 21.61 18.85 -15.69
N HIS A 380 20.77 18.13 -16.44
CA HIS A 380 20.22 18.62 -17.70
C HIS A 380 19.29 19.83 -17.55
N LEU A 381 18.58 19.94 -16.42
CA LEU A 381 17.69 21.06 -16.14
C LEU A 381 18.46 22.28 -15.63
N LEU A 382 19.44 22.07 -14.76
CA LEU A 382 20.23 23.13 -14.14
C LEU A 382 21.33 23.68 -15.06
N GLY A 383 21.65 22.97 -16.15
CA GLY A 383 22.42 23.53 -17.27
C GLY A 383 21.63 24.50 -18.15
N ARG A 384 20.32 24.68 -17.92
CA ARG A 384 19.45 25.65 -18.61
C ARG A 384 19.17 26.85 -17.70
N ALA A 385 18.41 27.82 -18.19
CA ALA A 385 17.98 29.00 -17.42
C ALA A 385 16.89 28.68 -16.37
N VAL A 386 17.11 27.66 -15.53
CA VAL A 386 16.22 27.29 -14.41
C VAL A 386 17.01 27.44 -13.12
N SER A 387 16.52 28.28 -12.21
CA SER A 387 17.19 28.47 -10.92
C SER A 387 16.94 27.28 -9.98
N ARG A 388 17.89 27.02 -9.08
CA ARG A 388 17.73 25.99 -8.02
C ARG A 388 16.49 26.24 -7.16
N ASN A 389 16.21 27.49 -6.83
CA ASN A 389 15.06 27.87 -6.01
C ASN A 389 13.73 27.65 -6.75
N GLU A 390 13.68 27.94 -8.05
CA GLU A 390 12.49 27.67 -8.87
C GLU A 390 12.20 26.16 -8.96
N LEU A 391 13.26 25.35 -9.09
CA LEU A 391 13.13 23.89 -9.10
C LEU A 391 12.59 23.37 -7.77
N LEU A 392 13.17 23.77 -6.64
CA LEU A 392 12.71 23.36 -5.32
C LEU A 392 11.29 23.86 -5.04
N ALA A 393 10.96 25.09 -5.43
CA ALA A 393 9.61 25.63 -5.35
C ALA A 393 8.59 24.79 -6.12
N GLY A 394 8.95 24.29 -7.31
CA GLY A 394 8.08 23.40 -8.08
C GLY A 394 7.76 22.09 -7.35
N TYR A 395 8.75 21.46 -6.71
CA TYR A 395 8.51 20.24 -5.93
C TYR A 395 7.80 20.51 -4.61
N PHE A 396 8.13 21.62 -3.93
CA PHE A 396 7.50 21.99 -2.67
C PHE A 396 6.02 22.35 -2.88
N THR A 397 5.70 23.15 -3.89
CA THR A 397 4.30 23.47 -4.23
C THR A 397 3.49 22.24 -4.63
N ALA A 398 4.10 21.29 -5.36
CA ALA A 398 3.48 20.01 -5.65
C ALA A 398 3.19 19.20 -4.38
N ALA A 399 4.13 19.17 -3.42
CA ALA A 399 3.97 18.46 -2.16
C ALA A 399 2.88 19.07 -1.27
N VAL A 400 2.86 20.40 -1.15
CA VAL A 400 1.85 21.17 -0.40
C VAL A 400 0.46 20.95 -1.01
N PHE A 401 0.33 21.09 -2.32
CA PHE A 401 -0.93 20.84 -3.02
C PHE A 401 -1.40 19.40 -2.86
N THR A 402 -0.47 18.44 -2.98
CA THR A 402 -0.77 17.02 -2.76
C THR A 402 -1.29 16.82 -1.34
N GLY A 403 -0.64 17.36 -0.31
CA GLY A 403 -1.09 17.21 1.08
C GLY A 403 -2.49 17.76 1.33
N PHE A 404 -2.74 18.98 0.84
CA PHE A 404 -4.06 19.61 0.96
C PHE A 404 -5.15 18.79 0.27
N LEU A 405 -4.85 18.28 -0.93
CA LEU A 405 -5.78 17.42 -1.67
C LEU A 405 -6.05 16.12 -0.90
N MET A 406 -5.03 15.47 -0.34
CA MET A 406 -5.18 14.18 0.34
C MET A 406 -5.99 14.27 1.63
N ILE A 407 -5.70 15.27 2.47
CA ILE A 407 -6.46 15.45 3.71
C ILE A 407 -7.93 15.79 3.42
N THR A 408 -8.17 16.64 2.41
CA THR A 408 -9.53 17.03 2.00
C THR A 408 -10.29 15.82 1.46
N LEU A 409 -9.69 15.01 0.58
CA LEU A 409 -10.35 13.85 -0.01
C LEU A 409 -10.57 12.72 1.02
N GLY A 410 -9.65 12.55 1.97
CA GLY A 410 -9.85 11.65 3.12
C GLY A 410 -11.03 12.07 3.98
N ALA A 411 -11.13 13.36 4.31
CA ALA A 411 -12.24 13.89 5.09
C ALA A 411 -13.58 13.83 4.32
N LEU A 412 -13.58 14.08 3.01
CA LEU A 412 -14.77 13.92 2.15
C LEU A 412 -15.25 12.47 2.11
N GLY A 413 -14.32 11.51 2.01
CA GLY A 413 -14.64 10.09 2.11
C GLY A 413 -15.32 9.79 3.45
N LEU A 414 -14.68 10.18 4.56
CA LEU A 414 -15.18 10.00 5.92
C LEU A 414 -16.58 10.59 6.11
N TRP A 415 -16.78 11.84 5.69
CA TRP A 415 -18.07 12.51 5.76
C TRP A 415 -19.13 11.81 4.91
N SER A 416 -18.81 11.47 3.65
CA SER A 416 -19.80 10.92 2.73
C SER A 416 -20.36 9.56 3.16
N ALA A 417 -19.50 8.68 3.68
CA ALA A 417 -19.93 7.38 4.20
C ALA A 417 -20.50 7.51 5.62
N GLY A 418 -19.89 8.34 6.46
CA GLY A 418 -20.34 8.58 7.84
C GLY A 418 -21.75 9.15 7.90
N THR A 419 -22.06 10.14 7.06
CA THR A 419 -23.42 10.70 7.01
C THR A 419 -24.46 9.75 6.43
N ALA A 420 -24.03 8.75 5.66
CA ALA A 420 -24.91 7.74 5.10
C ALA A 420 -25.16 6.59 6.10
N ALA A 421 -24.20 6.34 7.01
CA ALA A 421 -24.28 5.28 8.00
C ALA A 421 -24.91 5.73 9.32
N ALA A 422 -24.60 6.94 9.81
CA ALA A 422 -25.05 7.43 11.11
C ALA A 422 -26.48 8.01 11.07
N GLU A 423 -27.31 7.62 12.03
CA GLU A 423 -28.63 8.23 12.24
C GLU A 423 -28.46 9.72 12.64
N GLY A 424 -29.13 10.62 11.94
CA GLY A 424 -29.01 12.08 12.15
C GLY A 424 -27.93 12.78 11.31
N GLY A 425 -27.04 12.04 10.65
CA GLY A 425 -26.03 12.56 9.73
C GLY A 425 -24.89 13.32 10.43
N ILE A 426 -23.81 13.61 9.69
CA ILE A 426 -22.62 14.29 10.24
C ILE A 426 -22.41 15.64 9.56
N SER A 427 -22.09 16.66 10.35
CA SER A 427 -21.84 18.02 9.84
C SER A 427 -20.63 18.06 8.90
N PHE A 428 -20.87 18.47 7.66
CA PHE A 428 -19.84 18.64 6.63
C PHE A 428 -18.76 19.66 7.03
N GLN A 429 -19.20 20.81 7.57
CA GLN A 429 -18.29 21.87 7.99
C GLN A 429 -17.39 21.41 9.14
N MET A 430 -17.94 20.55 10.02
CA MET A 430 -17.21 20.04 11.15
C MET A 430 -16.08 19.11 10.73
N ILE A 431 -16.37 18.09 9.92
CA ILE A 431 -15.36 17.13 9.46
C ILE A 431 -14.26 17.84 8.65
N LEU A 432 -14.62 18.73 7.73
CA LEU A 432 -13.61 19.45 6.94
C LEU A 432 -12.79 20.44 7.77
N GLY A 433 -13.43 21.15 8.69
CA GLY A 433 -12.75 22.07 9.60
C GLY A 433 -11.74 21.34 10.49
N ALA A 434 -12.15 20.23 11.10
CA ALA A 434 -11.29 19.37 11.91
C ALA A 434 -10.15 18.77 11.07
N ALA A 435 -10.42 18.29 9.85
CA ALA A 435 -9.39 17.76 8.97
C ALA A 435 -8.36 18.81 8.55
N TRP A 436 -8.79 20.04 8.23
CA TRP A 436 -7.88 21.12 7.86
C TRP A 436 -7.04 21.64 9.04
N ALA A 437 -7.46 21.44 10.29
CA ALA A 437 -6.63 21.75 11.46
C ALA A 437 -5.32 20.94 11.47
N TYR A 438 -5.27 19.76 10.84
CA TYR A 438 -4.06 18.96 10.70
C TYR A 438 -3.11 19.44 9.60
N PHE A 439 -3.56 20.31 8.69
CA PHE A 439 -2.75 20.72 7.54
C PHE A 439 -1.45 21.47 7.92
N PRO A 440 -1.44 22.40 8.90
CA PRO A 440 -0.19 23.00 9.38
C PRO A 440 0.84 21.99 9.90
N ALA A 441 0.41 20.93 10.59
CA ALA A 441 1.29 19.84 11.04
C ALA A 441 1.90 19.09 9.85
N MET A 442 1.11 18.82 8.81
CA MET A 442 1.60 18.23 7.56
C MET A 442 2.62 19.13 6.85
N LEU A 443 2.42 20.46 6.87
CA LEU A 443 3.38 21.40 6.30
C LEU A 443 4.73 21.32 7.00
N VAL A 444 4.75 21.21 8.33
CA VAL A 444 6.00 21.03 9.10
C VAL A 444 6.76 19.79 8.60
N MET A 445 6.08 18.66 8.41
CA MET A 445 6.71 17.44 7.87
C MET A 445 7.32 17.63 6.48
N VAL A 446 6.59 18.28 5.56
CA VAL A 446 7.08 18.57 4.21
C VAL A 446 8.26 19.55 4.24
N SER A 447 8.21 20.55 5.12
CA SER A 447 9.28 21.54 5.31
C SER A 447 10.54 20.93 5.92
N ILE A 448 10.42 19.98 6.86
CA ILE A 448 11.57 19.21 7.38
C ILE A 448 12.20 18.38 6.25
N ALA A 449 11.38 17.70 5.43
CA ALA A 449 11.89 16.96 4.27
C ALA A 449 12.64 17.89 3.29
N ALA A 450 12.11 19.09 3.03
CA ALA A 450 12.77 20.10 2.21
C ALA A 450 14.09 20.58 2.84
N ALA A 451 14.13 20.79 4.17
CA ALA A 451 15.35 21.14 4.90
C ALA A 451 16.41 20.03 4.82
N LEU A 452 16.02 18.77 5.00
CA LEU A 452 16.93 17.62 4.84
C LEU A 452 17.48 17.53 3.42
N ILE A 453 16.65 17.72 2.39
CA ILE A 453 17.12 17.77 0.99
C ILE A 453 18.05 18.97 0.75
N GLY A 454 17.81 20.09 1.43
CA GLY A 454 18.60 21.32 1.31
C GLY A 454 19.98 21.23 1.96
N PHE A 455 20.14 20.57 3.10
CA PHE A 455 21.41 20.52 3.84
C PHE A 455 22.11 19.16 3.79
N ILE A 456 21.35 18.06 3.95
CA ILE A 456 21.91 16.71 4.13
C ILE A 456 21.12 15.71 3.26
N PRO A 457 21.22 15.80 1.92
CA PRO A 457 20.34 15.06 1.01
C PRO A 457 20.51 13.53 1.08
N LYS A 458 21.62 13.03 1.67
CA LYS A 458 21.83 11.60 1.97
C LYS A 458 20.86 11.09 3.04
N TRP A 459 20.48 11.95 4.00
CA TRP A 459 19.58 11.66 5.11
C TRP A 459 18.14 12.10 4.86
N ALA A 460 17.78 12.54 3.65
CA ALA A 460 16.40 12.91 3.31
C ALA A 460 15.38 11.80 3.61
N GLY A 461 15.80 10.52 3.55
CA GLY A 461 14.95 9.39 3.92
C GLY A 461 14.65 9.27 5.42
N ALA A 462 15.38 9.98 6.30
CA ALA A 462 15.17 9.93 7.73
C ALA A 462 13.79 10.48 8.16
N ILE A 463 13.15 11.27 7.29
CA ILE A 463 11.77 11.73 7.51
C ILE A 463 10.80 10.58 7.76
N TRP A 464 11.04 9.39 7.20
CA TRP A 464 10.20 8.22 7.43
C TRP A 464 10.24 7.72 8.88
N PHE A 465 11.38 7.84 9.56
CA PHE A 465 11.42 7.56 11.01
C PHE A 465 10.53 8.52 11.78
N TYR A 466 10.49 9.80 11.38
CA TYR A 466 9.64 10.78 12.04
C TYR A 466 8.15 10.53 11.79
N VAL A 467 7.76 10.13 10.57
CA VAL A 467 6.39 9.71 10.26
C VAL A 467 5.98 8.49 11.09
N VAL A 468 6.83 7.46 11.17
CA VAL A 468 6.56 6.24 11.95
C VAL A 468 6.50 6.56 13.44
N TYR A 469 7.41 7.40 13.94
CA TYR A 469 7.39 7.89 15.31
C TYR A 469 6.06 8.59 15.63
N SER A 470 5.65 9.56 14.82
CA SER A 470 4.38 10.28 14.97
C SER A 470 3.18 9.34 14.98
N PHE A 471 3.18 8.30 14.12
CA PHE A 471 2.11 7.31 14.12
C PHE A 471 2.08 6.48 15.40
N ILE A 472 3.22 5.96 15.83
CA ILE A 472 3.30 5.13 17.04
C ILE A 472 2.92 5.94 18.29
N THR A 473 3.42 7.17 18.43
CA THR A 473 3.18 7.96 19.65
C THR A 473 1.77 8.53 19.73
N LEU A 474 1.11 8.79 18.60
CA LEU A 474 -0.24 9.37 18.61
C LEU A 474 -1.34 8.32 18.51
N TYR A 475 -1.15 7.26 17.73
CA TYR A 475 -2.17 6.21 17.57
C TYR A 475 -2.11 5.17 18.68
N PHE A 476 -0.90 4.77 19.09
CA PHE A 476 -0.70 3.80 20.19
C PHE A 476 -0.25 4.45 21.49
N GLY A 477 -0.24 5.79 21.57
CA GLY A 477 0.25 6.53 22.74
C GLY A 477 -0.47 6.16 24.02
N GLU A 478 -1.80 6.15 23.99
CA GLU A 478 -2.64 5.77 25.13
C GLU A 478 -2.51 4.28 25.45
N LEU A 479 -2.48 3.43 24.41
CA LEU A 479 -2.36 1.98 24.58
C LEU A 479 -1.04 1.58 25.26
N PHE A 480 0.07 2.21 24.89
CA PHE A 480 1.38 2.00 25.50
C PHE A 480 1.64 2.91 26.70
N GLN A 481 0.67 3.75 27.09
CA GLN A 481 0.76 4.70 28.19
C GLN A 481 2.00 5.59 28.11
N PHE A 482 2.32 6.10 26.92
CA PHE A 482 3.45 7.00 26.74
C PHE A 482 3.21 8.35 27.44
N PRO A 483 4.28 8.97 27.96
CA PRO A 483 4.16 10.29 28.56
C PRO A 483 3.82 11.36 27.50
N GLU A 484 3.04 12.38 27.88
CA GLU A 484 2.55 13.41 26.93
C GLU A 484 3.63 14.08 26.07
N TRP A 485 4.83 14.26 26.62
CA TRP A 485 5.92 14.90 25.89
C TRP A 485 6.32 14.11 24.63
N ALA A 486 6.09 12.79 24.61
CA ALA A 486 6.35 11.95 23.45
C ALA A 486 5.35 12.25 22.30
N GLY A 487 4.08 12.50 22.62
CA GLY A 487 3.10 12.97 21.64
C GLY A 487 3.44 14.37 21.13
N LYS A 488 3.82 15.28 22.04
CA LYS A 488 4.17 16.68 21.72
C LYS A 488 5.48 16.84 20.92
N LEU A 489 6.31 15.81 20.79
CA LEU A 489 7.44 15.81 19.85
C LEU A 489 6.99 15.70 18.38
N SER A 490 5.78 15.21 18.14
CA SER A 490 5.16 15.19 16.82
C SER A 490 4.46 16.52 16.55
N PRO A 491 4.49 17.08 15.32
CA PRO A 491 3.76 18.30 14.99
C PRO A 491 2.25 18.09 15.11
N PHE A 492 1.80 16.85 14.89
CA PHE A 492 0.41 16.43 15.01
C PHE A 492 -0.09 16.43 16.47
N GLY A 493 0.81 16.32 17.46
CA GLY A 493 0.45 16.36 18.88
C GLY A 493 0.09 17.75 19.42
N TYR A 494 0.24 18.79 18.59
CA TYR A 494 -0.18 20.16 18.90
C TYR A 494 -1.51 20.55 18.22
N VAL A 495 -2.09 19.67 17.41
CA VAL A 495 -3.35 19.94 16.72
C VAL A 495 -4.50 19.73 17.72
N PRO A 496 -5.43 20.69 17.87
CA PRO A 496 -6.58 20.51 18.74
C PRO A 496 -7.50 19.39 18.23
N HIS A 497 -8.01 18.56 19.13
CA HIS A 497 -8.89 17.43 18.82
C HIS A 497 -10.34 17.88 18.63
N ILE A 498 -10.64 18.59 17.54
CA ILE A 498 -12.00 19.05 17.22
C ILE A 498 -12.88 17.83 16.83
N PRO A 499 -14.10 17.62 17.37
CA PRO A 499 -14.92 18.49 18.24
C PRO A 499 -14.58 18.61 19.72
N VAL A 500 -13.85 17.63 20.26
CA VAL A 500 -13.70 17.42 21.70
C VAL A 500 -13.05 18.63 22.37
N ASP A 501 -12.00 19.17 21.75
CA ASP A 501 -11.34 20.39 22.19
C ASP A 501 -11.98 21.65 21.59
N GLU A 502 -12.05 22.73 22.37
CA GLU A 502 -12.35 24.06 21.83
C GLU A 502 -11.33 24.48 20.77
N PHE A 503 -11.80 25.09 19.69
CA PHE A 503 -10.93 25.55 18.62
C PHE A 503 -9.94 26.62 19.11
N THR A 504 -8.65 26.29 19.08
CA THR A 504 -7.56 27.23 19.37
C THR A 504 -6.69 27.47 18.13
N ALA A 505 -6.62 28.73 17.68
CA ALA A 505 -5.83 29.09 16.50
C ALA A 505 -4.31 29.17 16.80
N MET A 506 -3.92 29.38 18.06
CA MET A 506 -2.53 29.64 18.43
C MET A 506 -1.56 28.49 18.06
N PRO A 507 -1.85 27.20 18.38
CA PRO A 507 -0.98 26.10 17.98
C PRO A 507 -0.79 26.01 16.46
N LEU A 508 -1.86 26.23 15.70
CA LEU A 508 -1.85 26.18 14.23
C LEU A 508 -1.00 27.30 13.61
N ILE A 509 -1.03 28.49 14.20
CA ILE A 509 -0.17 29.63 13.80
C ILE A 509 1.30 29.30 14.07
N LEU A 510 1.62 28.75 15.24
CA LEU A 510 2.99 28.36 15.61
C LEU A 510 3.54 27.26 14.69
N LEU A 511 2.73 26.24 14.38
CA LEU A 511 3.09 25.19 13.41
C LEU A 511 3.37 25.79 12.02
N SER A 512 2.52 26.71 11.57
CA SER A 512 2.69 27.39 10.29
C SER A 512 3.98 28.24 10.26
N ALA A 513 4.29 28.95 11.34
CA ALA A 513 5.52 29.71 11.48
C ALA A 513 6.76 28.80 11.47
N ALA A 514 6.71 27.66 12.19
CA ALA A 514 7.77 26.66 12.17
C ALA A 514 8.00 26.07 10.77
N ALA A 515 6.92 25.76 10.05
CA ALA A 515 6.98 25.30 8.66
C ALA A 515 7.64 26.34 7.74
N LEU A 516 7.30 27.63 7.89
CA LEU A 516 7.92 28.71 7.12
C LEU A 516 9.42 28.84 7.39
N LEU A 517 9.84 28.74 8.66
CA LEU A 517 11.26 28.78 9.04
C LEU A 517 12.02 27.60 8.42
N MET A 518 11.50 26.38 8.55
CA MET A 518 12.12 25.17 8.00
C MET A 518 12.18 25.19 6.47
N THR A 519 11.13 25.70 5.81
CA THR A 519 11.11 25.89 4.36
C THR A 519 12.20 26.87 3.94
N SER A 520 12.28 28.02 4.60
CA SER A 520 13.30 29.05 4.31
C SER A 520 14.72 28.52 4.48
N ALA A 521 14.95 27.72 5.53
CA ALA A 521 16.20 27.01 5.75
C ALA A 521 16.51 26.03 4.61
N GLY A 522 15.54 25.20 4.20
CA GLY A 522 15.71 24.25 3.11
C GLY A 522 16.03 24.88 1.76
N PHE A 523 15.40 26.01 1.42
CA PHE A 523 15.73 26.77 0.21
C PHE A 523 17.13 27.38 0.27
N THR A 524 17.51 27.92 1.42
CA THR A 524 18.86 28.45 1.63
C THR A 524 19.92 27.35 1.50
N GLY A 525 19.68 26.18 2.09
CA GLY A 525 20.55 25.01 1.94
C GLY A 525 20.67 24.54 0.49
N PHE A 526 19.53 24.36 -0.19
CA PHE A 526 19.49 23.86 -1.57
C PHE A 526 20.18 24.79 -2.57
N SER A 527 20.06 26.11 -2.37
CA SER A 527 20.74 27.08 -3.22
C SER A 527 22.27 27.03 -3.08
N LYS A 528 22.78 26.77 -1.87
CA LYS A 528 24.21 26.78 -1.55
C LYS A 528 24.91 25.43 -1.73
N ARG A 529 24.20 24.31 -1.61
CA ARG A 529 24.83 22.99 -1.67
C ARG A 529 25.28 22.62 -3.07
N ASP A 530 26.32 21.80 -3.16
CA ASP A 530 26.66 21.16 -4.43
C ASP A 530 25.65 20.07 -4.78
N ILE A 531 25.51 19.85 -6.08
CA ILE A 531 24.66 18.81 -6.63
C ILE A 531 25.59 17.64 -6.92
N GLU A 532 25.61 16.70 -5.98
CA GLU A 532 26.40 15.49 -6.08
C GLU A 532 25.88 14.63 -7.24
N ASN A 533 26.80 14.18 -8.11
CA ASN A 533 26.62 13.01 -8.98
C ASN A 533 26.67 11.72 -8.15
#